data_AF-M0ML21-F1
#
_entry.id   AF-M0ML21-F1
#
_cell.length_a   1.000
_cell.length_b   1.000
_cell.length_c   1.000
_cell.angle_alpha   90.00
_cell.angle_beta   90.00
_cell.angle_gamma   90.00
#
_symmetry.space_group_name_H-M   'P 1'
#
loop_
_entity.id
_entity.type
_entity.pdbx_description
1 polymer ?
#
loop_
_entity_poly.entity_id
_entity_poly.type
_entity_poly.pdbx_seq_one_letter_code
_entity_poly.pdbx_strand_id
1 'polypeptide(L)' 'MPNQLDDDVRVWLVERTYTDDEQNLIILTYATTGGEQYYRKERALTSFTDVRDTTAAVDADPDNLGSVDDPDLQ' A
#
# COMPACT_ATOMS: atom_id res chain seq x y z
N MET A 1 -0.94 25.00 -9.16
CA MET A 1 -0.71 23.56 -9.32
C MET A 1 -2.08 22.90 -9.34
N PRO A 2 -2.52 22.27 -10.44
CA PRO A 2 -3.81 21.59 -10.46
C PRO A 2 -3.77 20.42 -9.48
N ASN A 3 -4.87 20.26 -8.77
CA ASN A 3 -5.10 19.32 -7.69
C ASN A 3 -5.25 17.92 -8.28
N GLN A 4 -4.19 17.10 -8.25
CA GLN A 4 -4.17 15.69 -8.71
C GLN A 4 -5.13 14.76 -7.90
N LEU A 5 -6.04 15.29 -7.09
CA LEU A 5 -6.94 14.52 -6.23
C LEU A 5 -8.22 14.03 -6.93
N ASP A 6 -8.38 14.24 -8.24
CA ASP A 6 -9.70 13.97 -8.87
C ASP A 6 -9.92 12.51 -9.26
N ASP A 7 -8.86 11.69 -9.31
CA ASP A 7 -8.98 10.25 -9.65
C ASP A 7 -8.27 9.34 -8.63
N ASP A 8 -7.74 9.90 -7.55
CA ASP A 8 -7.05 9.09 -6.55
C ASP A 8 -8.07 8.22 -5.78
N VAL A 9 -7.79 6.93 -5.68
CA VAL A 9 -8.66 5.94 -5.08
C VAL A 9 -8.22 5.70 -3.65
N ARG A 10 -9.14 5.97 -2.71
CA ARG A 10 -8.92 5.68 -1.30
C ARG A 10 -8.87 4.18 -1.05
N VAL A 11 -7.71 3.70 -0.61
CA VAL A 11 -7.48 2.32 -0.17
C VAL A 11 -7.23 2.26 1.34
N TRP A 12 -7.57 1.12 1.92
CA TRP A 12 -7.54 0.88 3.36
C TRP A 12 -6.56 -0.22 3.67
N LEU A 13 -5.76 -0.04 4.74
CA LEU A 13 -4.81 -1.05 5.18
C LEU A 13 -5.58 -2.28 5.67
N VAL A 14 -5.45 -3.39 4.94
CA VAL A 14 -6.11 -4.67 5.28
C VAL A 14 -5.15 -5.64 5.94
N GLU A 15 -3.87 -5.59 5.58
CA GLU A 15 -2.83 -6.44 6.15
C GLU A 15 -1.53 -5.69 6.34
N ARG A 16 -0.85 -5.99 7.45
CA ARG A 16 0.52 -5.55 7.72
C ARG A 16 1.35 -6.74 8.20
N THR A 17 2.44 -7.00 7.50
CA THR A 17 3.37 -8.08 7.83
C THR A 17 4.72 -7.47 8.16
N TYR A 18 5.22 -7.77 9.35
CA TYR A 18 6.54 -7.35 9.80
C TYR A 18 7.49 -8.54 9.71
N THR A 19 8.60 -8.35 9.01
CA THR A 19 9.66 -9.32 8.84
C THR A 19 10.87 -8.88 9.65
N ASP A 20 11.15 -9.60 10.73
CA ASP A 20 12.30 -9.41 11.63
C ASP A 20 13.56 -10.11 11.09
N ASP A 21 13.82 -9.96 9.79
CA ASP A 21 15.07 -10.40 9.17
C ASP A 21 16.12 -9.25 9.25
N GLU A 22 17.38 -9.49 8.89
CA GLU A 22 18.45 -8.47 8.89
C GLU A 22 18.03 -7.17 8.16
N GLN A 23 17.12 -7.30 7.19
CA GLN A 23 16.61 -6.20 6.38
C GLN A 23 15.41 -5.43 6.99
N ASN A 24 14.82 -5.91 8.11
CA ASN A 24 13.67 -5.30 8.79
C ASN A 24 12.54 -4.86 7.84
N LEU A 25 12.03 -5.76 7.00
CA LEU A 25 10.99 -5.40 6.02
C LEU A 25 9.60 -5.28 6.66
N ILE A 26 8.82 -4.31 6.21
CA ILE A 26 7.37 -4.24 6.40
C ILE A 26 6.69 -4.34 5.04
N ILE A 27 5.67 -5.18 4.98
CA ILE A 27 4.79 -5.33 3.84
C ILE A 27 3.43 -4.79 4.27
N LEU A 28 2.97 -3.75 3.60
CA LEU A 28 1.69 -3.12 3.84
C LEU A 28 0.79 -3.39 2.64
N THR A 29 -0.30 -4.09 2.86
CA THR A 29 -1.30 -4.37 1.83
C THR A 29 -2.52 -3.54 2.11
N TYR A 30 -2.85 -2.66 1.17
CA TYR A 30 -4.06 -1.87 1.18
C TYR A 30 -5.03 -2.43 0.15
N ALA A 31 -6.33 -2.33 0.41
CA ALA A 31 -7.36 -2.72 -0.54
C ALA A 31 -8.40 -1.62 -0.68
N THR A 32 -9.01 -1.55 -1.85
CA THR A 32 -10.26 -0.81 -2.04
C THR A 32 -11.36 -1.45 -1.21
N THR A 33 -12.37 -0.67 -0.82
CA THR A 33 -13.53 -1.22 -0.07
C THR A 33 -14.32 -2.26 -0.87
N GLY A 34 -14.18 -2.26 -2.20
CA GLY A 34 -14.76 -3.28 -3.09
C GLY A 34 -13.99 -4.60 -3.10
N GLY A 35 -12.73 -4.61 -2.64
CA GLY A 35 -11.88 -5.81 -2.67
C GLY A 35 -11.46 -6.26 -4.08
N GLU A 36 -11.77 -5.48 -5.10
CA GLU A 36 -11.42 -5.77 -6.51
C GLU A 36 -9.99 -5.34 -6.82
N GLN A 37 -9.48 -4.35 -6.10
CA GLN A 37 -8.16 -3.77 -6.30
C GLN A 37 -7.41 -3.65 -4.98
N TYR A 38 -6.10 -3.85 -5.04
CA TYR A 38 -5.18 -3.77 -3.91
C TYR A 38 -3.93 -2.95 -4.26
N TYR A 39 -3.31 -2.40 -3.24
CA TYR A 39 -2.06 -1.66 -3.30
C TYR A 39 -1.09 -2.28 -2.30
N ARG A 40 0.02 -2.84 -2.81
CA ARG A 40 1.06 -3.43 -1.97
C ARG A 40 2.25 -2.48 -1.89
N LYS A 41 2.71 -2.24 -0.66
CA LYS A 41 3.86 -1.39 -0.38
C LYS A 41 4.85 -2.12 0.51
N GLU A 42 6.03 -2.39 -0.04
CA GLU A 42 7.13 -3.07 0.63
C GLU A 42 8.18 -2.04 1.03
N ARG A 43 8.62 -2.03 2.29
CA ARG A 43 9.59 -1.06 2.80
C ARG A 43 10.56 -1.71 3.76
N ALA A 44 11.83 -1.37 3.68
CA ALA A 44 12.81 -1.76 4.68
C ALA A 44 12.88 -0.70 5.79
N LEU A 45 12.70 -1.10 7.06
CA LEU A 45 12.88 -0.26 8.25
C LEU A 45 14.35 -0.23 8.68
N THR A 46 15.26 0.09 7.75
CA THR A 46 16.70 0.21 8.06
C THR A 46 17.03 1.44 8.90
N SER A 47 16.06 2.34 9.14
CA SER A 47 16.24 3.54 9.95
C SER A 47 15.01 3.81 10.79
N PHE A 48 15.17 3.70 12.12
CA PHE A 48 14.15 4.02 13.13
C PHE A 48 13.66 5.49 13.08
N THR A 49 14.35 6.36 12.32
CA THR A 49 14.03 7.79 12.15
C THR A 49 13.15 8.10 10.94
N ASP A 50 12.91 7.16 10.01
CA ASP A 50 11.96 7.35 8.91
C ASP A 50 10.53 7.06 9.40
N VAL A 51 10.03 7.93 10.28
CA VAL A 51 8.65 7.87 10.75
C VAL A 51 7.76 8.47 9.67
N ARG A 52 7.51 7.69 8.61
CA ARG A 52 6.39 7.96 7.71
C ARG A 52 5.14 7.39 8.36
N ASP A 53 4.17 8.25 8.66
CA ASP A 53 2.88 7.85 9.20
C ASP A 53 2.29 6.72 8.35
N THR A 54 2.15 5.54 8.96
CA THR A 54 1.35 4.46 8.38
C THR A 54 -0.09 4.76 8.75
N THR A 55 -0.80 5.42 7.84
CA THR A 55 -2.21 5.75 8.02
C THR A 55 -3.08 4.54 7.67
N ALA A 56 -4.23 4.44 8.32
CA ALA A 56 -5.19 3.35 8.07
C ALA A 56 -5.81 3.43 6.66
N ALA A 57 -5.85 4.63 6.07
CA ALA A 57 -6.24 4.85 4.69
C ALA A 57 -5.18 5.70 3.99
N VAL A 58 -4.94 5.40 2.73
CA VAL A 58 -4.10 6.20 1.85
C VAL A 58 -4.86 6.48 0.56
N ASP A 59 -4.61 7.66 0.01
CA ASP A 59 -4.92 7.97 -1.37
C ASP A 59 -3.81 7.31 -2.22
N ALA A 60 -4.21 6.41 -3.12
CA ALA A 60 -3.36 5.79 -4.10
C ALA A 60 -3.92 5.99 -5.52
N ASP A 61 -3.01 6.30 -6.43
CA ASP A 61 -3.33 6.44 -7.84
C ASP A 61 -3.84 5.10 -8.42
N PRO A 62 -4.96 5.08 -9.16
CA PRO A 62 -5.57 3.85 -9.68
C PRO A 62 -4.67 3.10 -10.66
N ASP A 63 -3.73 3.77 -11.34
CA ASP A 63 -2.73 3.13 -12.20
C ASP A 63 -1.70 2.33 -11.40
N ASN A 64 -1.55 2.63 -10.11
CA ASN A 64 -0.70 1.89 -9.17
C ASN A 64 -1.45 0.77 -8.43
N LEU A 65 -2.76 0.62 -8.65
CA LEU A 65 -3.55 -0.43 -8.04
C LEU A 65 -3.50 -1.71 -8.87
N GLY A 66 -3.09 -2.80 -8.24
CA GLY A 66 -3.21 -4.14 -8.82
C GLY A 66 -4.65 -4.63 -8.72
N SER A 67 -5.12 -5.37 -9.72
CA SER A 67 -6.44 -6.00 -9.68
C SER A 67 -6.32 -7.37 -9.02
N VAL A 68 -7.24 -7.76 -8.14
CA VAL A 68 -7.23 -9.10 -7.51
C VAL A 68 -7.48 -10.21 -8.53
N ASP A 69 -8.16 -9.90 -9.63
CA ASP A 69 -8.37 -10.81 -10.76
C ASP A 69 -7.14 -10.94 -11.67
N ASP A 70 -6.04 -10.24 -11.38
CA ASP A 70 -4.84 -10.31 -12.19
C ASP A 70 -4.20 -11.72 -12.09
N PRO A 71 -4.17 -12.48 -13.22
CA PRO A 71 -3.75 -13.88 -13.20
C PRO A 71 -2.25 -14.04 -12.94
N ASP A 72 -1.46 -12.96 -13.02
CA ASP A 72 -0.04 -12.94 -12.73
C ASP A 72 0.26 -12.87 -11.21
N LEU A 73 -0.78 -12.72 -10.36
CA LEU A 73 -0.64 -12.70 -8.90
C LEU A 73 -0.91 -14.04 -8.19
N GLN A 74 -1.11 -15.14 -8.93
CA GLN A 74 -1.51 -16.45 -8.38
C GLN A 74 -0.35 -17.41 -8.09
#